data_AF-A0A1G1GCU9-F1
#
_entry.id   AF-A0A1G1GCU9-F1
#
_cell.length_a   1.000
_cell.length_b   1.000
_cell.length_c   1.000
_cell.angle_alpha   90.00
_cell.angle_beta   90.00
_cell.angle_gamma   90.00
#
_symmetry.space_group_name_H-M   'P 1'
#
loop_
_entity.id
_entity.type
_entity.pdbx_description
1 polymer ?
#
loop_
_entity_poly.entity_id
_entity_poly.type
_entity_poly.pdbx_seq_one_letter_code
_entity_poly.pdbx_strand_id
1 'polypeptide(L)'
;LSPGLYTKENIMKLSSFMLSLLLLFLVSAPLLPAGAEWAPSWTTPTEDRPALDVPYVPTPPEVVQAMLTAAHVNSRDILYDLGCGDGRIVVAAAKERKVKRAVGIDLDPERIRESNENARQAGVSERVTFHQKDLFDMDFREATVVSMYLLPSVNLKLRPRLLRELAPGTRIVSHDFDMGDWEADRIIAVGTHTVYFWVVPANMSGTWKWSLTDGNETRQYELRLRQKYQNVDKAELAVDGAEQEMSAVAISGDKLEFTTEGAMNGRKHQLRFSGKIQNNSIRGSISASAKGPGRKQWTAEREDPSTKSLIDLPAEKMIQL
;
A
#
# COMPACT_ATOMS: atom_id res chain seq x y z
N LEU A 1 33.58 10.25 -34.06
CA LEU A 1 33.03 9.09 -34.80
C LEU A 1 31.68 8.75 -34.16
N SER A 2 30.73 9.68 -34.27
CA SER A 2 29.63 9.71 -35.26
C SER A 2 28.40 8.94 -34.76
N PRO A 3 27.31 9.64 -34.39
CA PRO A 3 26.03 9.09 -33.98
C PRO A 3 25.03 8.97 -35.14
N GLY A 4 23.98 8.17 -34.96
CA GLY A 4 22.70 8.35 -35.64
C GLY A 4 22.23 7.20 -36.53
N LEU A 5 20.99 6.74 -36.28
CA LEU A 5 19.86 6.69 -37.23
C LEU A 5 18.87 5.58 -36.82
N TYR A 6 17.96 5.91 -35.90
CA TYR A 6 16.63 5.31 -35.88
C TYR A 6 15.65 6.38 -36.37
N THR A 7 15.37 6.36 -37.66
CA THR A 7 14.37 7.21 -38.32
C THR A 7 13.05 6.45 -38.52
N LYS A 8 11.95 7.21 -38.43
CA LYS A 8 10.53 6.80 -38.45
C LYS A 8 10.03 6.25 -39.80
N GLU A 9 10.59 5.15 -40.30
CA GLU A 9 10.22 4.69 -41.65
C GLU A 9 10.03 3.18 -41.79
N ASN A 10 9.41 2.53 -40.79
CA ASN A 10 8.86 1.17 -40.93
C ASN A 10 7.49 1.02 -40.24
N ILE A 11 6.63 2.02 -40.47
CA ILE A 11 5.19 1.93 -40.26
C ILE A 11 4.56 1.99 -41.66
N MET A 12 3.57 1.13 -41.90
CA MET A 12 2.82 0.93 -43.16
C MET A 12 3.52 0.12 -44.25
N LYS A 13 3.20 -1.18 -44.28
CA LYS A 13 2.81 -1.94 -45.47
C LYS A 13 2.36 -3.33 -45.05
N LEU A 14 1.06 -3.62 -45.14
CA LEU A 14 0.50 -4.78 -45.84
C LEU A 14 -1.02 -4.75 -45.68
N SER A 15 -1.70 -4.13 -46.66
CA SER A 15 -3.12 -4.30 -46.91
C SER A 15 -3.32 -4.50 -48.41
N SER A 16 -4.17 -5.48 -48.76
CA SER A 16 -4.77 -5.71 -50.08
C SER A 16 -3.93 -6.42 -51.15
N PHE A 17 -4.26 -7.70 -51.40
CA PHE A 17 -4.18 -8.29 -52.74
C PHE A 17 -5.35 -9.27 -52.98
N MET A 18 -6.31 -8.74 -53.74
CA MET A 18 -7.15 -9.34 -54.80
C MET A 18 -8.02 -10.60 -54.60
N LEU A 19 -9.31 -10.28 -54.64
CA LEU A 19 -10.47 -10.92 -55.27
C LEU A 19 -10.23 -11.78 -56.54
N SER A 20 -11.09 -12.80 -56.67
CA SER A 20 -11.63 -13.44 -57.89
C SER A 20 -10.99 -14.74 -58.41
N LEU A 21 -11.63 -15.88 -58.12
CA LEU A 21 -12.02 -16.82 -59.18
C LEU A 21 -13.31 -17.58 -58.80
N LEU A 22 -14.34 -17.35 -59.61
CA LEU A 22 -15.62 -18.04 -59.67
C LEU A 22 -15.41 -19.39 -60.39
N LEU A 23 -15.87 -20.52 -59.84
CA LEU A 23 -16.17 -21.70 -60.65
C LEU A 23 -17.27 -22.54 -60.02
N LEU A 24 -18.27 -22.82 -60.86
CA LEU A 24 -19.56 -23.44 -60.61
C LEU A 24 -19.46 -24.83 -59.98
N PHE A 25 -20.27 -25.08 -58.95
CA PHE A 25 -20.86 -26.40 -58.72
C PHE A 25 -22.38 -26.25 -58.59
N LEU A 26 -23.09 -26.61 -59.67
CA LEU A 26 -24.49 -26.99 -59.63
C LEU A 26 -24.58 -28.33 -58.90
N VAL A 27 -25.11 -28.32 -57.67
CA VAL A 27 -25.62 -29.52 -57.02
C VAL A 27 -27.08 -29.27 -56.68
N SER A 28 -27.92 -30.09 -57.30
CA SER A 28 -29.36 -30.19 -57.16
C SER A 28 -29.80 -30.28 -55.69
N ALA A 29 -30.60 -29.32 -55.24
CA ALA A 29 -31.29 -29.37 -53.96
C ALA A 29 -32.59 -30.20 -54.07
N PRO A 30 -32.82 -31.20 -53.21
CA PRO A 30 -34.16 -31.74 -53.03
C PRO A 30 -35.02 -30.74 -52.23
N LEU A 31 -36.22 -30.45 -52.73
CA LEU A 31 -37.23 -29.69 -51.99
C LEU A 31 -37.63 -30.47 -50.73
N LEU A 32 -37.33 -29.90 -49.56
CA LEU A 32 -37.97 -30.28 -48.30
C LEU A 32 -39.20 -29.36 -48.06
N PRO A 33 -40.30 -29.90 -47.54
CA PRO A 33 -41.49 -29.11 -47.27
C PRO A 33 -41.24 -28.12 -46.13
N ALA A 34 -41.64 -26.86 -46.35
CA ALA A 34 -41.68 -25.82 -45.34
C ALA A 34 -42.62 -26.25 -44.20
N GLY A 35 -42.04 -26.57 -43.05
CA GLY A 35 -42.77 -27.00 -41.87
C GLY A 35 -41.94 -26.88 -40.60
N ALA A 36 -42.07 -25.72 -39.94
CA ALA A 36 -41.83 -25.48 -38.53
C ALA A 36 -40.45 -25.85 -37.94
N GLU A 37 -39.51 -24.91 -37.99
CA GLU A 37 -38.41 -24.85 -37.01
C GLU A 37 -38.73 -23.80 -35.94
N TRP A 38 -39.22 -24.29 -34.81
CA TRP A 38 -39.21 -23.59 -33.54
C TRP A 38 -37.78 -23.68 -32.98
N ALA A 39 -36.86 -22.86 -33.48
CA ALA A 39 -35.58 -22.69 -32.81
C ALA A 39 -35.77 -21.64 -31.70
N PRO A 40 -35.69 -21.99 -30.40
CA PRO A 40 -35.59 -20.98 -29.36
C PRO A 40 -34.31 -20.19 -29.62
N SER A 41 -34.45 -18.89 -29.88
CA SER A 41 -33.32 -17.97 -29.95
C SER A 41 -32.73 -17.88 -28.55
N TRP A 42 -31.69 -18.67 -28.28
CA TRP A 42 -30.79 -18.40 -27.17
C TRP A 42 -29.99 -17.15 -27.55
N THR A 43 -30.59 -15.97 -27.35
CA THR A 43 -29.81 -14.78 -27.11
C THR A 43 -29.05 -15.02 -25.81
N THR A 44 -27.80 -15.43 -25.93
CA THR A 44 -26.86 -15.40 -24.81
C THR A 44 -26.93 -13.99 -24.24
N PRO A 45 -27.30 -13.81 -22.96
CA PRO A 45 -27.13 -12.52 -22.33
C PRO A 45 -25.65 -12.18 -22.47
N THR A 46 -25.33 -11.14 -23.23
CA THR A 46 -24.03 -10.51 -23.11
C THR A 46 -23.98 -10.00 -21.67
N GLU A 47 -23.34 -10.76 -20.77
CA GLU A 47 -22.97 -10.22 -19.47
C GLU A 47 -22.28 -8.89 -19.75
N ASP A 48 -22.86 -7.82 -19.26
CA ASP A 48 -22.38 -6.46 -19.41
C ASP A 48 -21.07 -6.36 -18.61
N ARG A 49 -19.98 -6.82 -19.22
CA ARG A 49 -18.67 -6.91 -18.57
C ARG A 49 -18.17 -5.48 -18.38
N PRO A 50 -17.88 -5.06 -17.14
CA PRO A 50 -17.33 -3.73 -16.91
C PRO A 50 -16.01 -3.58 -17.67
N ALA A 51 -15.79 -2.41 -18.24
CA ALA A 51 -14.49 -2.09 -18.81
C ALA A 51 -13.44 -2.14 -17.69
N LEU A 52 -12.44 -2.99 -17.86
CA LEU A 52 -11.38 -3.17 -16.86
C LEU A 52 -10.23 -2.21 -17.15
N ASP A 53 -9.85 -1.41 -16.15
CA ASP A 53 -8.71 -0.49 -16.23
C ASP A 53 -7.35 -1.21 -16.21
N VAL A 54 -7.33 -2.46 -15.73
CA VAL A 54 -6.12 -3.28 -15.54
C VAL A 54 -6.33 -4.66 -16.14
N PRO A 55 -5.45 -5.16 -17.03
CA PRO A 55 -5.55 -6.52 -17.55
C PRO A 55 -5.19 -7.55 -16.47
N TYR A 56 -5.85 -8.70 -16.50
CA TYR A 56 -5.51 -9.79 -15.57
C TYR A 56 -4.18 -10.45 -15.97
N VAL A 57 -3.15 -10.21 -15.16
CA VAL A 57 -1.88 -10.95 -15.16
C VAL A 57 -1.61 -11.34 -13.72
N PRO A 58 -1.52 -12.64 -13.40
CA PRO A 58 -1.40 -13.02 -12.00
C PRO A 58 0.03 -12.95 -11.46
N THR A 59 0.16 -12.66 -10.17
CA THR A 59 1.45 -12.71 -9.44
C THR A 59 1.97 -14.16 -9.31
N PRO A 60 3.23 -14.46 -9.70
CA PRO A 60 3.81 -15.79 -9.52
C PRO A 60 3.87 -16.24 -8.05
N PRO A 61 3.74 -17.54 -7.73
CA PRO A 61 3.69 -18.03 -6.34
C PRO A 61 4.86 -17.58 -5.47
N GLU A 62 6.08 -17.59 -5.99
CA GLU A 62 7.29 -17.14 -5.30
C GLU A 62 7.24 -15.64 -4.94
N VAL A 63 6.63 -14.82 -5.80
CA VAL A 63 6.41 -13.39 -5.54
C VAL A 63 5.31 -13.21 -4.49
N VAL A 64 4.23 -14.00 -4.54
CA VAL A 64 3.21 -14.03 -3.48
C VAL A 64 3.85 -14.33 -2.12
N GLN A 65 4.73 -15.34 -2.05
CA GLN A 65 5.45 -15.66 -0.81
C GLN A 65 6.35 -14.52 -0.34
N ALA A 66 7.06 -13.88 -1.28
CA ALA A 66 7.90 -12.73 -0.97
C ALA A 66 7.07 -11.55 -0.43
N MET A 67 5.92 -11.23 -1.02
CA MET A 67 5.00 -10.20 -0.54
C MET A 67 4.50 -10.49 0.88
N LEU A 68 3.99 -11.70 1.14
CA LEU A 68 3.49 -12.07 2.47
C LEU A 68 4.59 -12.07 3.53
N THR A 69 5.81 -12.48 3.16
CA THR A 69 6.98 -12.47 4.03
C THR A 69 7.45 -11.04 4.30
N ALA A 70 7.48 -10.20 3.25
CA ALA A 70 7.90 -8.82 3.34
C ALA A 70 7.03 -8.03 4.32
N ALA A 71 5.70 -8.23 4.26
CA ALA A 71 4.75 -7.62 5.18
C ALA A 71 4.65 -8.34 6.54
N HIS A 72 5.46 -9.37 6.80
CA HIS A 72 5.40 -10.16 8.03
C HIS A 72 3.96 -10.61 8.36
N VAL A 73 3.22 -11.04 7.34
CA VAL A 73 1.82 -11.43 7.47
C VAL A 73 1.70 -12.59 8.45
N ASN A 74 0.83 -12.44 9.45
CA ASN A 74 0.65 -13.42 10.52
C ASN A 74 -0.83 -13.57 10.91
N SER A 75 -1.11 -14.47 11.86
CA SER A 75 -2.48 -14.85 12.23
C SER A 75 -3.33 -13.75 12.86
N ARG A 76 -2.74 -12.61 13.25
CA ARG A 76 -3.46 -11.45 13.77
C ARG A 76 -3.94 -10.52 12.67
N ASP A 77 -3.50 -10.73 11.43
CA ASP A 77 -3.72 -9.79 10.35
C ASP A 77 -5.10 -9.89 9.71
N ILE A 78 -5.58 -8.74 9.24
CA ILE A 78 -6.69 -8.61 8.30
C ILE A 78 -6.06 -8.14 7.00
N LEU A 79 -5.97 -9.04 6.02
CA LEU A 79 -5.35 -8.75 4.72
C LEU A 79 -6.42 -8.34 3.70
N TYR A 80 -6.16 -7.26 2.98
CA TYR A 80 -6.95 -6.83 1.82
C TYR A 80 -6.10 -6.93 0.55
N ASP A 81 -6.62 -7.56 -0.49
CA ASP A 81 -6.00 -7.61 -1.81
C ASP A 81 -6.84 -6.80 -2.80
N LEU A 82 -6.28 -5.67 -3.25
CA LEU A 82 -6.97 -4.71 -4.11
C LEU A 82 -6.64 -5.04 -5.58
N GLY A 83 -7.62 -5.60 -6.30
CA GLY A 83 -7.41 -6.25 -7.60
C GLY A 83 -7.00 -7.71 -7.43
N CYS A 84 -7.83 -8.51 -6.76
CA CYS A 84 -7.42 -9.84 -6.28
C CYS A 84 -7.32 -10.93 -7.36
N GLY A 85 -7.88 -10.71 -8.55
CA GLY A 85 -7.82 -11.67 -9.64
C GLY A 85 -8.40 -13.03 -9.25
N ASP A 86 -7.63 -14.11 -9.41
CA ASP A 86 -8.02 -15.46 -8.99
C ASP A 86 -7.92 -15.71 -7.46
N GLY A 87 -7.64 -14.67 -6.68
CA GLY A 87 -7.63 -14.71 -5.23
C GLY A 87 -6.40 -15.37 -4.63
N ARG A 88 -5.36 -15.68 -5.42
CA ARG A 88 -4.19 -16.44 -4.94
C ARG A 88 -3.49 -15.84 -3.72
N ILE A 89 -3.39 -14.51 -3.61
CA ILE A 89 -2.75 -13.86 -2.45
C ILE A 89 -3.64 -14.02 -1.21
N VAL A 90 -4.95 -13.79 -1.37
CA VAL A 90 -5.98 -13.96 -0.32
C VAL A 90 -5.99 -15.41 0.19
N VAL A 91 -6.00 -16.38 -0.73
CA VAL A 91 -6.00 -17.81 -0.42
C VAL A 91 -4.69 -18.22 0.26
N ALA A 92 -3.52 -17.79 -0.25
CA ALA A 92 -2.23 -18.09 0.38
C ALA A 92 -2.12 -17.50 1.79
N ALA A 93 -2.57 -16.25 1.99
CA ALA A 93 -2.60 -15.62 3.30
C ALA A 93 -3.47 -16.40 4.30
N ALA A 94 -4.67 -16.81 3.89
CA ALA A 94 -5.58 -17.58 4.73
C ALA A 94 -5.05 -18.99 5.04
N LYS A 95 -4.51 -19.68 4.03
CA LYS A 95 -4.07 -21.08 4.14
C LYS A 95 -2.76 -21.20 4.91
N GLU A 96 -1.78 -20.37 4.59
CA GLU A 96 -0.40 -20.55 5.06
C GLU A 96 -0.07 -19.66 6.25
N ARG A 97 -0.52 -18.40 6.23
CA ARG A 97 -0.27 -17.44 7.33
C ARG A 97 -1.38 -17.45 8.37
N LYS A 98 -2.49 -18.14 8.08
CA LYS A 98 -3.64 -18.31 8.98
C LYS A 98 -4.15 -16.97 9.51
N VAL A 99 -4.16 -15.96 8.65
CA VAL A 99 -4.65 -14.61 8.97
C VAL A 99 -6.04 -14.66 9.61
N LYS A 100 -6.36 -13.64 10.42
CA LYS A 100 -7.65 -13.53 11.09
C LYS A 100 -8.78 -13.47 10.07
N ARG A 101 -8.57 -12.69 9.00
CA ARG A 101 -9.47 -12.59 7.84
C ARG A 101 -8.67 -12.14 6.61
N ALA A 102 -9.07 -12.58 5.43
CA ALA A 102 -8.56 -12.06 4.17
C ALA A 102 -9.73 -11.62 3.28
N VAL A 103 -9.57 -10.48 2.59
CA VAL A 103 -10.61 -9.91 1.74
C VAL A 103 -10.01 -9.64 0.36
N GLY A 104 -10.61 -10.18 -0.68
CA GLY A 104 -10.24 -9.91 -2.07
C GLY A 104 -11.28 -9.03 -2.74
N ILE A 105 -10.83 -8.05 -3.51
CA ILE A 105 -11.69 -7.15 -4.28
C ILE A 105 -11.27 -7.18 -5.73
N ASP A 106 -12.21 -7.45 -6.61
CA ASP A 106 -12.01 -7.39 -8.06
C ASP A 106 -13.28 -6.89 -8.74
N LEU A 107 -13.14 -6.22 -9.89
CA LEU A 107 -14.27 -5.70 -10.64
C LEU A 107 -14.89 -6.78 -11.54
N ASP A 108 -14.08 -7.76 -11.98
CA ASP A 108 -14.47 -8.81 -12.90
C ASP A 108 -15.23 -9.94 -12.17
N PRO A 109 -16.52 -10.18 -12.48
CA PRO A 109 -17.28 -11.27 -11.87
C PRO A 109 -16.67 -12.66 -12.14
N GLU A 110 -15.94 -12.84 -13.24
CA GLU A 110 -15.26 -14.09 -13.57
C GLU A 110 -14.13 -14.38 -12.58
N ARG A 111 -13.32 -13.36 -12.26
CA ARG A 111 -12.25 -13.42 -11.24
C ARG A 111 -12.80 -13.72 -9.86
N ILE A 112 -13.92 -13.13 -9.48
CA ILE A 112 -14.59 -13.39 -8.20
C ILE A 112 -15.10 -14.84 -8.11
N ARG A 113 -15.67 -15.38 -9.19
CA ARG A 113 -16.10 -16.79 -9.22
C ARG A 113 -14.93 -17.75 -9.06
N GLU A 114 -13.85 -17.53 -9.79
CA GLU A 114 -12.61 -18.32 -9.67
C GLU A 114 -12.01 -18.22 -8.27
N SER A 115 -11.96 -17.02 -7.70
CA SER A 115 -11.47 -16.78 -6.34
C SER A 115 -12.24 -17.59 -5.28
N ASN A 116 -13.57 -17.59 -5.37
CA ASN A 116 -14.42 -18.37 -4.45
C ASN A 116 -14.17 -19.88 -4.59
N GLU A 117 -14.02 -20.37 -5.82
CA GLU A 117 -13.72 -21.79 -6.08
C GLU A 117 -12.32 -22.18 -5.57
N ASN A 118 -11.30 -21.34 -5.80
CA ASN A 118 -9.95 -21.54 -5.29
C ASN A 118 -9.92 -21.59 -3.76
N ALA A 119 -10.67 -20.71 -3.08
CA ALA A 119 -10.80 -20.74 -1.64
C ALA A 119 -11.49 -22.00 -1.11
N ARG A 120 -12.52 -22.47 -1.82
CA ARG A 120 -13.23 -23.72 -1.50
C ARG A 120 -12.31 -24.93 -1.64
N GLN A 121 -11.60 -25.04 -2.75
CA GLN A 121 -10.62 -26.12 -2.99
C GLN A 121 -9.47 -26.09 -1.98
N ALA A 122 -9.04 -24.90 -1.55
CA ALA A 122 -8.03 -24.73 -0.53
C ALA A 122 -8.52 -24.96 0.91
N GLY A 123 -9.83 -25.10 1.12
CA GLY A 123 -10.43 -25.32 2.44
C GLY A 123 -10.36 -24.09 3.36
N VAL A 124 -10.38 -22.87 2.81
CA VAL A 124 -10.22 -21.61 3.56
C VAL A 124 -11.41 -20.66 3.48
N SER A 125 -12.54 -21.10 2.91
CA SER A 125 -13.73 -20.27 2.69
C SER A 125 -14.24 -19.53 3.94
N GLU A 126 -14.08 -20.11 5.14
CA GLU A 126 -14.51 -19.48 6.40
C GLU A 126 -13.69 -18.23 6.81
N ARG A 127 -12.50 -18.04 6.21
CA ARG A 127 -11.58 -16.94 6.54
C ARG A 127 -11.48 -15.90 5.44
N VAL A 128 -12.06 -16.16 4.27
CA VAL A 128 -11.94 -15.30 3.10
C VAL A 128 -13.28 -14.75 2.67
N THR A 129 -13.28 -13.54 2.12
CA THR A 129 -14.45 -12.95 1.48
C THR A 129 -14.01 -12.26 0.21
N PHE A 130 -14.74 -12.48 -0.89
CA PHE A 130 -14.48 -11.83 -2.16
C PHE A 130 -15.62 -10.90 -2.52
N HIS A 131 -15.30 -9.68 -2.93
CA HIS A 131 -16.28 -8.67 -3.32
C HIS A 131 -16.09 -8.30 -4.79
N GLN A 132 -17.13 -8.48 -5.60
CA GLN A 132 -17.21 -7.86 -6.91
C GLN A 132 -17.49 -6.36 -6.73
N LYS A 133 -16.45 -5.53 -6.79
CA LYS A 133 -16.57 -4.09 -6.54
C LYS A 133 -15.41 -3.32 -7.15
N ASP A 134 -15.64 -2.05 -7.46
CA ASP A 134 -14.54 -1.11 -7.67
C ASP A 134 -13.75 -0.94 -6.36
N LEU A 135 -12.44 -1.17 -6.43
CA LEU A 135 -11.52 -0.94 -5.31
C LEU A 135 -11.54 0.52 -4.82
N PHE A 136 -11.86 1.47 -5.71
CA PHE A 136 -11.98 2.89 -5.39
C PHE A 136 -13.22 3.21 -4.53
N ASP A 137 -14.15 2.27 -4.38
CA ASP A 137 -15.34 2.40 -3.53
C ASP A 137 -15.30 1.47 -2.31
N MET A 138 -14.28 0.62 -2.18
CA MET A 138 -14.17 -0.33 -1.06
C MET A 138 -13.74 0.38 0.23
N ASP A 139 -14.42 0.06 1.35
CA ASP A 139 -13.93 0.42 2.68
C ASP A 139 -12.90 -0.61 3.14
N PHE A 140 -11.65 -0.17 3.28
CA PHE A 140 -10.52 -1.00 3.71
C PHE A 140 -9.85 -0.46 4.99
N ARG A 141 -10.52 0.42 5.75
CA ARG A 141 -9.95 1.06 6.96
C ARG A 141 -9.50 0.07 8.03
N GLU A 142 -10.10 -1.13 8.06
CA GLU A 142 -9.74 -2.19 9.01
C GLU A 142 -8.56 -3.07 8.58
N ALA A 143 -8.04 -2.88 7.37
CA ALA A 143 -6.90 -3.64 6.87
C ALA A 143 -5.64 -3.37 7.71
N THR A 144 -4.99 -4.44 8.17
CA THR A 144 -3.65 -4.38 8.79
C THR A 144 -2.54 -4.66 7.78
N VAL A 145 -2.89 -5.27 6.65
CA VAL A 145 -2.03 -5.49 5.49
C VAL A 145 -2.84 -5.24 4.21
N VAL A 146 -2.26 -4.53 3.26
CA VAL A 146 -2.79 -4.38 1.90
C VAL A 146 -1.80 -4.98 0.90
N SER A 147 -2.28 -5.81 0.00
CA SER A 147 -1.55 -6.26 -1.18
C SER A 147 -2.17 -5.69 -2.46
N MET A 148 -1.32 -5.53 -3.49
CA MET A 148 -1.73 -5.00 -4.78
C MET A 148 -0.79 -5.46 -5.89
N TYR A 149 -1.37 -5.78 -7.04
CA TYR A 149 -0.67 -5.87 -8.31
C TYR A 149 -1.57 -5.22 -9.37
N LEU A 150 -1.33 -3.94 -9.63
CA LEU A 150 -2.23 -3.07 -10.41
C LEU A 150 -1.47 -2.46 -11.60
N LEU A 151 -1.58 -1.14 -11.80
CA LEU A 151 -0.78 -0.35 -12.74
C LEU A 151 -0.26 0.91 -12.03
N PRO A 152 0.83 1.55 -12.50
CA PRO A 152 1.36 2.77 -11.89
C PRO A 152 0.32 3.88 -11.71
N SER A 153 -0.51 4.14 -12.73
CA SER A 153 -1.58 5.16 -12.67
C SER A 153 -2.63 4.85 -11.61
N VAL A 154 -2.97 3.57 -11.42
CA VAL A 154 -3.94 3.11 -10.43
C VAL A 154 -3.36 3.23 -9.02
N ASN A 155 -2.10 2.84 -8.81
CA ASN A 155 -1.39 3.03 -7.53
C ASN A 155 -1.39 4.52 -7.13
N LEU A 156 -1.06 5.42 -8.06
CA LEU A 156 -1.03 6.86 -7.79
C LEU A 156 -2.41 7.44 -7.49
N LYS A 157 -3.46 6.97 -8.16
CA LYS A 157 -4.85 7.36 -7.89
C LYS A 157 -5.32 6.85 -6.52
N LEU A 158 -4.86 5.68 -6.10
CA LEU A 158 -5.25 5.04 -4.85
C LEU A 158 -4.47 5.55 -3.62
N ARG A 159 -3.20 5.94 -3.80
CA ARG A 159 -2.29 6.39 -2.74
C ARG A 159 -2.90 7.39 -1.74
N PRO A 160 -3.62 8.45 -2.16
CA PRO A 160 -4.22 9.38 -1.21
C PRO A 160 -5.26 8.72 -0.30
N ARG A 161 -5.98 7.70 -0.77
CA ARG A 161 -6.91 6.93 0.09
C ARG A 161 -6.15 6.03 1.05
N LEU A 162 -5.09 5.36 0.61
CA LEU A 162 -4.25 4.52 1.48
C LEU A 162 -3.72 5.31 2.67
N LEU A 163 -3.21 6.52 2.44
CA LEU A 163 -2.66 7.38 3.49
C LEU A 163 -3.73 7.98 4.43
N ARG A 164 -4.96 8.20 3.95
CA ARG A 164 -6.04 8.78 4.76
C ARG A 164 -6.85 7.75 5.54
N GLU A 165 -7.05 6.58 4.96
CA GLU A 165 -8.02 5.60 5.46
C GLU A 165 -7.37 4.48 6.27
N LEU A 166 -6.13 4.09 5.94
CA LEU A 166 -5.44 3.05 6.69
C LEU A 166 -4.91 3.59 8.01
N ALA A 167 -4.99 2.76 9.04
CA ALA A 167 -4.38 3.07 10.33
C ALA A 167 -2.83 3.16 10.18
N PRO A 168 -2.17 4.08 10.90
CA PRO A 168 -0.72 4.07 10.98
C PRO A 168 -0.17 2.72 11.42
N GLY A 169 0.88 2.25 10.75
CA GLY A 169 1.43 0.91 10.96
C GLY A 169 0.82 -0.18 10.06
N THR A 170 -0.25 0.11 9.31
CA THR A 170 -0.69 -0.79 8.24
C THR A 170 0.42 -0.97 7.22
N ARG A 171 0.66 -2.22 6.81
CA ARG A 171 1.72 -2.58 5.87
C ARG A 171 1.14 -2.72 4.47
N ILE A 172 1.85 -2.21 3.48
CA ILE A 172 1.44 -2.31 2.07
C ILE A 172 2.54 -3.02 1.30
N VAL A 173 2.16 -3.96 0.44
CA VAL A 173 3.05 -4.61 -0.51
C VAL A 173 2.51 -4.48 -1.92
N SER A 174 3.35 -4.03 -2.85
CA SER A 174 3.00 -3.89 -4.26
C SER A 174 3.97 -4.69 -5.13
N HIS A 175 3.42 -5.39 -6.12
CA HIS A 175 4.17 -6.14 -7.12
C HIS A 175 4.46 -5.23 -8.32
N ASP A 176 5.75 -5.11 -8.67
CA ASP A 176 6.34 -4.42 -9.82
C ASP A 176 6.11 -2.90 -9.93
N PHE A 177 5.12 -2.33 -9.24
CA PHE A 177 4.77 -0.91 -9.35
C PHE A 177 4.91 -0.16 -8.03
N ASP A 178 5.56 1.00 -8.09
CA ASP A 178 5.78 1.88 -6.94
C ASP A 178 4.57 2.79 -6.64
N MET A 179 4.78 3.77 -5.76
CA MET A 179 3.82 4.81 -5.45
C MET A 179 4.38 6.21 -5.74
N GLY A 180 5.18 6.38 -6.80
CA GLY A 180 5.76 7.66 -7.19
C GLY A 180 6.67 8.26 -6.13
N ASP A 181 6.40 9.50 -5.71
CA ASP A 181 7.21 10.20 -4.71
C ASP A 181 7.04 9.70 -3.26
N TRP A 182 6.18 8.71 -3.03
CA TRP A 182 6.16 7.97 -1.76
C TRP A 182 7.14 6.80 -1.83
N GLU A 183 8.36 7.05 -1.41
CA GLU A 183 9.44 6.06 -1.40
C GLU A 183 9.09 4.84 -0.53
N ALA A 184 9.46 3.66 -1.01
CA ALA A 184 9.24 2.41 -0.27
C ALA A 184 10.21 2.28 0.90
N ASP A 185 9.72 1.79 2.05
CA ASP A 185 10.55 1.45 3.20
C ASP A 185 11.53 0.31 2.86
N ARG A 186 11.14 -0.59 1.95
CA ARG A 186 12.03 -1.60 1.37
C ARG A 186 11.63 -1.95 -0.07
N ILE A 187 12.64 -2.33 -0.85
CA ILE A 187 12.50 -2.86 -2.21
C ILE A 187 13.18 -4.23 -2.24
N ILE A 188 12.48 -5.26 -2.71
CA ILE A 188 12.93 -6.65 -2.68
C ILE A 188 12.88 -7.20 -4.11
N ALA A 189 14.03 -7.61 -4.65
CA ALA A 189 14.10 -8.29 -5.94
C ALA A 189 13.73 -9.77 -5.79
N VAL A 190 12.87 -10.27 -6.67
CA VAL A 190 12.41 -11.67 -6.74
C VAL A 190 12.48 -12.13 -8.19
N GLY A 191 13.63 -12.66 -8.60
CA GLY A 191 13.87 -12.97 -10.02
C GLY A 191 13.83 -11.70 -10.87
N THR A 192 12.92 -11.66 -11.85
CA THR A 192 12.67 -10.47 -12.70
C THR A 192 11.66 -9.49 -12.09
N HIS A 193 11.06 -9.84 -10.95
CA HIS A 193 10.04 -9.05 -10.28
C HIS A 193 10.61 -8.22 -9.14
N THR A 194 9.87 -7.19 -8.78
CA THR A 194 10.17 -6.31 -7.64
C THR A 194 8.96 -6.29 -6.70
N VAL A 195 9.22 -6.47 -5.40
CA VAL A 195 8.23 -6.24 -4.34
C VAL A 195 8.61 -4.98 -3.59
N TYR A 196 7.72 -4.00 -3.65
CA TYR A 196 7.83 -2.79 -2.85
C TYR A 196 7.05 -2.95 -1.54
N PHE A 197 7.59 -2.41 -0.46
CA PHE A 197 7.01 -2.50 0.88
C PHE A 197 6.96 -1.12 1.54
N TRP A 198 5.80 -0.76 2.07
CA TRP A 198 5.58 0.46 2.85
C TRP A 198 4.91 0.16 4.18
N VAL A 199 5.12 1.03 5.15
CA VAL A 199 4.35 1.16 6.39
C VAL A 199 3.67 2.52 6.37
N VAL A 200 2.34 2.53 6.47
CA VAL A 200 1.55 3.78 6.50
C VAL A 200 2.00 4.62 7.70
N PRO A 201 2.60 5.80 7.50
CA PRO A 201 3.11 6.63 8.59
C PRO A 201 1.97 7.39 9.27
N ALA A 202 2.09 7.58 10.57
CA ALA A 202 1.28 8.57 11.27
C ALA A 202 1.73 9.99 10.92
N ASN A 203 0.82 10.93 11.09
CA ASN A 203 1.13 12.35 10.97
C ASN A 203 1.72 12.90 12.30
N MET A 204 3.04 12.92 12.36
CA MET A 204 3.86 13.48 13.44
C MET A 204 4.19 14.96 13.25
N SER A 205 3.85 15.58 12.11
CA SER A 205 4.13 17.00 11.85
C SER A 205 3.50 17.92 12.88
N GLY A 206 4.11 19.05 13.19
CA GLY A 206 3.61 20.07 14.12
C GLY A 206 4.48 20.26 15.36
N THR A 207 3.95 20.97 16.35
CA THR A 207 4.66 21.30 17.59
C THR A 207 4.17 20.42 18.74
N TRP A 208 5.10 19.76 19.40
CA TRP A 208 4.87 18.84 20.52
C TRP A 208 5.55 19.35 21.77
N LYS A 209 4.84 19.35 22.90
CA LYS A 209 5.37 19.82 24.19
C LYS A 209 5.23 18.75 25.26
N TRP A 210 6.25 18.62 26.10
CA TRP A 210 6.21 17.79 27.29
C TRP A 210 7.14 18.30 28.38
N SER A 211 6.92 17.83 29.60
CA SER A 211 7.82 18.06 30.73
C SER A 211 8.39 16.74 31.23
N LEU A 212 9.66 16.73 31.65
CA LEU A 212 10.27 15.61 32.34
C LEU A 212 10.85 16.06 33.67
N THR A 213 10.55 15.31 34.73
CA THR A 213 11.13 15.51 36.05
C THR A 213 12.18 14.45 36.35
N ASP A 214 13.37 14.90 36.75
CA ASP A 214 14.49 14.07 37.17
C ASP A 214 15.05 14.58 38.50
N GLY A 215 14.78 13.84 39.58
CA GLY A 215 15.02 14.33 40.94
C GLY A 215 14.17 15.58 41.20
N ASN A 216 14.85 16.69 41.49
CA ASN A 216 14.22 17.99 41.72
C ASN A 216 14.26 18.92 40.50
N GLU A 217 14.82 18.47 39.37
CA GLU A 217 14.85 19.24 38.14
C GLU A 217 13.66 18.87 37.25
N THR A 218 12.88 19.86 36.83
CA THR A 218 11.89 19.70 35.77
C THR A 218 12.36 20.46 34.54
N ARG A 219 12.41 19.77 33.40
CA ARG A 219 12.77 20.35 32.10
C ARG A 219 11.57 20.36 31.16
N GLN A 220 11.42 21.44 30.42
CA GLN A 220 10.41 21.62 29.38
C GLN A 220 11.02 21.30 28.02
N TYR A 221 10.30 20.52 27.23
CA TYR A 221 10.73 20.13 25.89
C TYR A 221 9.70 20.59 24.87
N GLU A 222 10.20 21.08 23.74
CA GLU A 222 9.40 21.43 22.57
C GLU A 222 10.04 20.83 21.32
N LEU A 223 9.30 19.97 20.60
CA LEU A 223 9.71 19.38 19.34
C LEU A 223 8.85 19.93 18.21
N ARG A 224 9.48 20.57 17.23
CA ARG A 224 8.84 21.01 15.98
C ARG A 224 9.25 20.06 14.87
N LEU A 225 8.27 19.44 14.21
CA LEU A 225 8.51 18.42 13.19
C LEU A 225 7.80 18.79 11.88
N ARG A 226 8.53 18.73 10.77
CA ARG A 226 7.97 18.70 9.41
C ARG A 226 8.32 17.37 8.76
N GLN A 227 7.36 16.76 8.08
CA GLN A 227 7.52 15.47 7.44
C GLN A 227 6.89 15.45 6.06
N LYS A 228 7.41 14.58 5.22
CA LYS A 228 6.79 14.10 3.99
C LYS A 228 6.72 12.59 4.03
N TYR A 229 5.51 12.04 4.04
CA TYR A 229 5.24 10.62 4.32
C TYR A 229 5.92 10.17 5.62
N GLN A 230 6.83 9.20 5.54
CA GLN A 230 7.65 8.71 6.65
C GLN A 230 8.96 9.50 6.84
N ASN A 231 9.34 10.33 5.87
CA ASN A 231 10.59 11.07 5.89
C ASN A 231 10.43 12.36 6.72
N VAL A 232 11.42 12.66 7.55
CA VAL A 232 11.47 13.88 8.36
C VAL A 232 12.22 14.95 7.59
N ASP A 233 11.50 15.95 7.09
CA ASP A 233 12.08 17.08 6.34
C ASP A 233 12.83 18.03 7.29
N LYS A 234 12.28 18.25 8.49
CA LYS A 234 12.87 19.11 9.53
C LYS A 234 12.46 18.63 10.91
N ALA A 235 13.38 18.59 11.86
CA ALA A 235 13.10 18.37 13.27
C ALA A 235 13.95 19.32 14.12
N GLU A 236 13.31 20.05 15.03
CA GLU A 236 13.95 21.01 15.93
C GLU A 236 13.49 20.73 17.36
N LEU A 237 14.44 20.48 18.26
CA LEU A 237 14.18 20.30 19.68
C LEU A 237 14.68 21.51 20.45
N ALA A 238 13.84 22.06 21.32
CA ALA A 238 14.23 23.00 22.35
C ALA A 238 14.02 22.38 23.74
N VAL A 239 14.99 22.58 24.63
CA VAL A 239 14.93 22.20 26.04
C VAL A 239 15.09 23.46 26.89
N ASP A 240 14.09 23.77 27.70
CA ASP A 240 14.00 25.00 28.50
C ASP A 240 14.21 26.28 27.64
N GLY A 241 13.77 26.23 26.39
CA GLY A 241 13.89 27.32 25.41
C GLY A 241 15.22 27.38 24.64
N ALA A 242 16.21 26.56 24.99
CA ALA A 242 17.47 26.47 24.27
C ALA A 242 17.42 25.35 23.22
N GLU A 243 17.88 25.64 22.00
CA GLU A 243 17.98 24.63 20.93
C GLU A 243 18.96 23.52 21.30
N GLN A 244 18.58 22.29 20.96
CA GLN A 244 19.34 21.10 21.28
C GLN A 244 19.54 20.25 20.01
N GLU A 245 20.78 19.80 19.80
CA GLU A 245 21.09 18.88 18.71
C GLU A 245 20.34 17.57 18.84
N MET A 246 19.75 17.14 17.72
CA MET A 246 19.08 15.86 17.58
C MET A 246 19.77 15.00 16.52
N SER A 247 19.64 13.69 16.68
CA SER A 247 20.08 12.71 15.70
C SER A 247 19.11 11.53 15.64
N ALA A 248 19.26 10.68 14.62
CA ALA A 248 18.48 9.45 14.43
C ALA A 248 16.96 9.66 14.54
N VAL A 249 16.45 10.78 14.01
CA VAL A 249 15.02 11.06 13.97
C VAL A 249 14.38 10.13 12.93
N ALA A 250 13.46 9.29 13.36
CA ALA A 250 12.83 8.29 12.51
C ALA A 250 11.34 8.15 12.83
N ILE A 251 10.52 8.09 11.78
CA ILE A 251 9.10 7.77 11.86
C ILE A 251 8.87 6.41 11.20
N SER A 252 8.17 5.52 11.87
CA SER A 252 7.75 4.23 11.30
C SER A 252 6.38 3.85 11.84
N GLY A 253 5.38 3.81 10.96
CA GLY A 253 4.00 3.60 11.38
C GLY A 253 3.54 4.65 12.39
N ASP A 254 3.11 4.19 13.56
CA ASP A 254 2.69 5.03 14.69
C ASP A 254 3.85 5.48 15.59
N LYS A 255 5.11 5.15 15.27
CA LYS A 255 6.27 5.31 16.15
C LYS A 255 7.15 6.47 15.71
N LEU A 256 7.60 7.26 16.69
CA LEU A 256 8.65 8.27 16.57
C LEU A 256 9.85 7.85 17.45
N GLU A 257 11.05 7.94 16.89
CA GLU A 257 12.30 7.82 17.65
C GLU A 257 13.24 8.97 17.33
N PHE A 258 14.02 9.40 18.31
CA PHE A 258 15.14 10.33 18.13
C PHE A 258 16.13 10.23 19.29
N THR A 259 17.33 10.75 19.09
CA THR A 259 18.37 10.87 20.11
C THR A 259 18.80 12.30 20.32
N THR A 260 19.10 12.67 21.56
CA THR A 260 19.61 13.99 21.94
C THR A 260 20.54 13.84 23.14
N GLU A 261 21.48 14.76 23.30
CA GLU A 261 22.19 14.90 24.58
C GLU A 261 21.25 15.46 25.65
N GLY A 262 21.42 14.99 26.87
CA GLY A 262 20.69 15.51 28.02
C GLY A 262 21.15 14.89 29.33
N ALA A 263 20.67 15.45 30.44
CA ALA A 263 20.95 14.90 31.77
C ALA A 263 19.88 13.89 32.19
N MET A 264 20.30 12.77 32.76
CA MET A 264 19.42 11.80 33.43
C MET A 264 20.14 11.21 34.64
N ASN A 265 19.46 11.17 35.79
CA ASN A 265 20.01 10.84 37.10
C ASN A 265 21.27 11.66 37.43
N GLY A 266 21.26 12.96 37.09
CA GLY A 266 22.36 13.90 37.37
C GLY A 266 23.63 13.69 36.52
N ARG A 267 23.59 12.86 35.48
CA ARG A 267 24.72 12.62 34.56
C ARG A 267 24.34 12.92 33.12
N LYS A 268 25.28 13.42 32.33
CA LYS A 268 25.09 13.60 30.88
C LYS A 268 25.06 12.24 30.18
N HIS A 269 24.06 12.06 29.33
CA HIS A 269 23.82 10.85 28.56
C HIS A 269 23.36 11.20 27.14
N GLN A 270 23.53 10.25 26.23
CA GLN A 270 22.78 10.21 24.98
C GLN A 270 21.40 9.62 25.28
N LEU A 271 20.38 10.48 25.25
CA LEU A 271 19.01 10.13 25.56
C LEU A 271 18.31 9.68 24.29
N ARG A 272 17.77 8.46 24.30
CA ARG A 272 16.91 7.94 23.24
C ARG A 272 15.44 8.12 23.63
N PHE A 273 14.73 8.92 22.88
CA PHE A 273 13.27 9.02 22.94
C PHE A 273 12.66 8.02 21.96
N SER A 274 11.64 7.32 22.44
CA SER A 274 10.82 6.40 21.64
C SER A 274 9.38 6.56 22.09
N GLY A 275 8.48 6.88 21.17
CA GLY A 275 7.08 7.15 21.46
C GLY A 275 6.16 6.61 20.39
N LYS A 276 4.92 6.31 20.78
CA LYS A 276 3.82 5.99 19.86
C LYS A 276 2.78 7.09 19.92
N ILE A 277 2.32 7.53 18.76
CA ILE A 277 1.26 8.53 18.64
C ILE A 277 -0.11 7.89 18.78
N GLN A 278 -0.97 8.55 19.54
CA GLN A 278 -2.40 8.32 19.56
C GLN A 278 -3.07 9.70 19.51
N ASN A 279 -3.68 10.00 18.37
CA ASN A 279 -4.28 11.31 18.09
C ASN A 279 -3.27 12.47 18.24
N ASN A 280 -3.43 13.31 19.26
CA ASN A 280 -2.59 14.47 19.55
C ASN A 280 -1.67 14.24 20.75
N SER A 281 -1.48 12.98 21.17
CA SER A 281 -0.59 12.60 22.25
C SER A 281 0.45 11.60 21.74
N ILE A 282 1.73 11.81 22.06
CA ILE A 282 2.79 10.81 21.87
C ILE A 282 3.17 10.30 23.23
N ARG A 283 2.98 9.00 23.47
CA ARG A 283 3.40 8.35 24.71
C ARG A 283 4.53 7.39 24.45
N GLY A 284 5.53 7.42 25.30
CA GLY A 284 6.50 6.35 25.33
C GLY A 284 7.54 6.56 26.40
N SER A 285 8.78 6.25 26.03
CA SER A 285 9.87 6.18 26.98
C SER A 285 11.13 6.89 26.53
N ILE A 286 11.89 7.33 27.50
CA ILE A 286 13.25 7.84 27.34
C ILE A 286 14.23 6.89 28.03
N SER A 287 15.38 6.60 27.41
CA SER A 287 16.46 5.80 28.02
C SER A 287 17.85 6.35 27.70
N ALA A 288 18.78 6.22 28.66
CA ALA A 288 20.19 6.56 28.51
C ALA A 288 21.06 5.43 27.90
N SER A 289 20.47 4.25 27.63
CA SER A 289 21.10 3.06 27.05
C SER A 289 20.04 2.19 26.36
N ALA A 290 20.46 1.39 25.37
CA ALA A 290 19.59 0.43 24.68
C ALA A 290 19.18 -0.77 25.57
N LYS A 291 19.90 -1.06 26.67
CA LYS A 291 19.67 -2.22 27.56
C LYS A 291 19.79 -1.89 29.06
N GLY A 292 19.44 -0.69 29.50
CA GLY A 292 19.63 -0.24 30.89
C GLY A 292 18.33 -0.11 31.72
N PRO A 293 18.38 -0.31 33.06
CA PRO A 293 17.23 -0.19 33.99
C PRO A 293 16.75 1.27 34.26
N GLY A 294 17.12 2.24 33.42
CA GLY A 294 16.83 3.68 33.62
C GLY A 294 15.76 4.25 32.68
N ARG A 295 14.74 3.47 32.32
CA ARG A 295 13.71 3.89 31.37
C ARG A 295 12.64 4.73 32.09
N LYS A 296 12.48 6.00 31.72
CA LYS A 296 11.38 6.85 32.21
C LYS A 296 10.29 6.98 31.17
N GLN A 297 9.04 7.15 31.60
CA GLN A 297 7.93 7.43 30.69
C GLN A 297 7.88 8.92 30.38
N TRP A 298 7.41 9.26 29.18
CA TRP A 298 7.11 10.62 28.76
C TRP A 298 5.82 10.63 27.95
N THR A 299 5.12 11.75 28.01
CA THR A 299 3.93 12.01 27.21
C THR A 299 4.05 13.42 26.67
N ALA A 300 4.04 13.56 25.36
CA ALA A 300 3.96 14.85 24.68
C ALA A 300 2.57 15.07 24.12
N GLU A 301 2.11 16.30 24.25
CA GLU A 301 0.86 16.76 23.66
C GLU A 301 1.19 17.70 22.51
N ARG A 302 0.43 17.58 21.42
CA ARG A 302 0.47 18.54 20.32
C ARG A 302 -0.14 19.85 20.82
N GLU A 303 0.62 20.93 20.71
CA GLU A 303 0.22 22.24 21.26
C GLU A 303 -1.09 22.76 20.65
N ASP A 304 -1.24 22.70 19.32
CA ASP A 304 -2.45 23.08 18.60
C ASP A 304 -2.63 22.16 17.37
N PRO A 305 -3.83 21.56 17.15
CA PRO A 305 -4.16 20.85 15.92
C PRO A 305 -3.87 21.62 14.62
N SER A 306 -3.88 22.96 14.63
CA SER A 306 -3.54 23.82 13.48
C SER A 306 -2.09 23.69 13.03
N THR A 307 -1.19 23.23 13.91
CA THR A 307 0.23 22.99 13.59
C THR A 307 0.44 21.73 12.76
N LYS A 308 -0.59 20.88 12.62
CA LYS A 308 -0.55 19.65 11.81
C LYS A 308 -0.58 20.01 10.32
N SER A 309 0.46 19.63 9.58
CA SER A 309 0.48 19.77 8.12
C SER A 309 -0.02 18.50 7.42
N LEU A 310 -0.43 18.62 6.17
CA LEU A 310 -0.57 17.45 5.30
C LEU A 310 0.81 16.85 5.03
N ILE A 311 0.89 15.53 4.99
CA ILE A 311 2.17 14.79 4.86
C ILE A 311 2.40 14.25 3.46
N ASP A 312 1.41 14.43 2.57
CA ASP A 312 1.37 13.95 1.20
C ASP A 312 1.30 15.09 0.18
N LEU A 313 1.55 16.33 0.61
CA LEU A 313 1.61 17.47 -0.29
C LEU A 313 2.84 17.37 -1.21
N PRO A 314 2.71 17.79 -2.48
CA PRO A 314 3.85 17.98 -3.36
C PRO A 314 4.86 18.93 -2.71
N ALA A 315 6.16 18.65 -2.87
CA ALA A 315 7.24 19.42 -2.22
C ALA A 315 7.16 20.93 -2.49
N GLU A 316 6.69 21.32 -3.69
CA GLU A 316 6.49 22.71 -4.10
C GLU A 316 5.48 23.47 -3.23
N LYS A 317 4.50 22.77 -2.66
CA LYS A 317 3.49 23.35 -1.76
C LYS A 317 3.91 23.31 -0.29
N MET A 318 4.95 22.55 0.06
CA MET A 318 5.46 22.44 1.43
C MET A 318 6.37 23.62 1.83
N ILE A 319 7.02 24.28 0.86
CA ILE A 319 7.93 25.42 1.10
C ILE A 319 7.16 26.71 1.51
N GLN A 320 5.85 26.76 1.22
CA GLN A 320 5.01 27.94 1.47
C GLN A 320 4.28 27.91 2.83
N LEU A 321 4.50 26.88 3.65
CA LEU A 321 3.91 26.68 4.98
C LEU A 321 4.99 26.65 6.08
#